data_AF-A0A7Y7HT49-F1
#
_entry.id   AF-A0A7Y7HT49-F1
#
_cell.length_a   1.000
_cell.length_b   1.000
_cell.length_c   1.000
_cell.angle_alpha   90.00
_cell.angle_beta   90.00
_cell.angle_gamma   90.00
#
_symmetry.space_group_name_H-M   'P 1'
#
loop_
_entity.id
_entity.type
_entity.pdbx_description
1 polymer ?
#
loop_
_entity_poly.entity_id
_entity_poly.type
_entity_poly.pdbx_seq_one_letter_code
_entity_poly.pdbx_strand_id
1 'polypeptide(L)'
;MLKYALVMLCLLPTTVLAWDDTNALAVTCSYTHYSSFDHEEATIAWGPERKGEKAHVQKFMRAKSEENTQVIGERDTGDCIFPSGLQVRMKVDVGTAGPGMCGGDPAATMSLWINRRKVATEWFAGYCKEEKEPAVSFKILGAKHLRVEKCHATWKKDDIPELSVCIDLPDLKRYPIDELEYPSAGSKAPVAGEVVIRYGKNEVCREVKNALHKEFTVFNYGADAPGKLQWFEWQDNEVRVAKDFHGYQVGIFDLNNDGRLDRVYAQNYSTNYMIGNHLLVQYGQSNTKLIVPDNPLERAVALPCHIANQNASLNGCAGFGERSPDYDLAIHGTGAKDQAVFRERYTNLTPFRFRGATYLAVTEGLIGKDGYAGVLKIRPDGSAEKTCLLEKIRFHM
;
A
#
# COMPACT_ATOMS: atom_id res chain seq x y z
N MET A 1 43.54 -9.74 41.45
CA MET A 1 43.38 -10.30 40.09
C MET A 1 42.03 -9.86 39.54
N LEU A 2 42.01 -8.74 38.81
CA LEU A 2 40.82 -8.22 38.13
C LEU A 2 40.62 -9.02 36.83
N LYS A 3 39.41 -9.56 36.60
CA LYS A 3 38.98 -10.04 35.29
C LYS A 3 37.86 -9.12 34.79
N TYR A 4 38.19 -8.31 33.79
CA TYR A 4 37.23 -7.53 33.01
C TYR A 4 36.45 -8.46 32.09
N ALA A 5 35.12 -8.45 32.19
CA ALA A 5 34.23 -8.98 31.18
C ALA A 5 33.91 -7.86 30.18
N LEU A 6 34.39 -8.02 28.95
CA LEU A 6 34.16 -7.12 27.83
C LEU A 6 32.73 -7.37 27.32
N VAL A 7 31.80 -6.46 27.64
CA VAL A 7 30.47 -6.44 27.02
C VAL A 7 30.62 -5.74 25.67
N MET A 8 30.65 -6.52 24.58
CA MET A 8 30.42 -5.97 23.23
C MET A 8 28.94 -5.60 23.11
N LEU A 9 28.61 -4.32 23.35
CA LEU A 9 27.42 -3.72 22.76
C LEU A 9 27.68 -3.53 21.26
N CYS A 10 27.07 -4.37 20.43
CA CYS A 10 26.83 -4.03 19.04
C CYS A 10 25.80 -2.89 18.99
N LEU A 11 26.29 -1.65 19.12
CA LEU A 11 25.57 -0.48 18.63
C LEU A 11 25.54 -0.59 17.11
N LEU A 12 24.45 -1.16 16.58
CA LEU A 12 24.09 -0.93 15.19
C LEU A 12 23.97 0.58 15.01
N PRO A 13 24.71 1.20 14.07
CA PRO A 13 24.47 2.58 13.75
C PRO A 13 23.08 2.63 13.10
N THR A 14 22.07 3.06 13.86
CA THR A 14 20.88 3.67 13.27
C THR A 14 21.33 4.98 12.64
N THR A 15 21.99 4.90 11.48
CA THR A 15 22.03 6.00 10.54
C THR A 15 20.60 6.17 10.08
N VAL A 16 19.85 7.00 10.81
CA VAL A 16 18.73 7.74 10.22
C VAL A 16 19.38 8.48 9.06
N LEU A 17 19.22 7.97 7.84
CA LEU A 17 19.51 8.73 6.64
C LEU A 17 18.70 10.01 6.80
N ALA A 18 19.38 11.11 7.07
CA ALA A 18 18.77 12.41 7.20
C ALA A 18 18.05 12.66 5.88
N TRP A 19 16.72 12.75 5.95
CA TRP A 19 15.91 13.16 4.81
C TRP A 19 16.51 14.46 4.31
N ASP A 20 16.93 14.48 3.04
CA ASP A 20 17.52 15.68 2.49
C ASP A 20 16.48 16.79 2.59
N ASP A 21 16.94 17.88 3.18
CA ASP A 21 16.17 18.98 3.74
C ASP A 21 15.40 19.78 2.63
N THR A 22 15.49 19.32 1.39
CA THR A 22 15.04 19.89 0.13
C THR A 22 13.64 19.44 -0.30
N ASN A 23 13.06 18.40 0.32
CA ASN A 23 11.78 17.79 -0.10
C ASN A 23 10.60 18.09 0.84
N ALA A 24 10.35 19.34 1.22
CA ALA A 24 9.22 19.67 2.08
C ALA A 24 7.99 20.17 1.29
N LEU A 25 6.79 19.78 1.75
CA LEU A 25 5.53 20.32 1.25
C LEU A 25 5.10 21.50 2.09
N ALA A 26 4.53 22.52 1.46
CA ALA A 26 3.97 23.67 2.14
C ALA A 26 2.44 23.69 1.98
N VAL A 27 1.75 24.06 3.06
CA VAL A 27 0.34 24.45 3.02
C VAL A 27 0.24 25.93 3.39
N THR A 28 -0.22 26.74 2.45
CA THR A 28 -0.54 28.15 2.66
C THR A 28 -2.02 28.30 2.90
N CYS A 29 -2.40 28.68 4.10
CA CYS A 29 -3.78 28.98 4.48
C CYS A 29 -3.98 30.50 4.44
N SER A 30 -4.97 30.98 3.69
CA SER A 30 -5.29 32.42 3.58
C SER A 30 -6.77 32.65 3.87
N TYR A 31 -7.06 33.56 4.77
CA TYR A 31 -8.40 34.04 5.08
C TYR A 31 -8.43 35.55 4.92
N THR A 32 -9.39 36.06 4.15
CA THR A 32 -9.61 37.51 4.01
C THR A 32 -11.07 37.83 4.29
N HIS A 33 -11.31 38.69 5.28
CA HIS A 33 -12.65 39.17 5.61
C HIS A 33 -12.93 40.48 4.85
N TYR A 34 -13.81 40.44 3.85
CA TYR A 34 -14.34 41.65 3.22
C TYR A 34 -15.70 42.00 3.82
N SER A 35 -16.08 43.27 3.72
CA SER A 35 -17.39 43.75 4.19
C SER A 35 -18.58 43.07 3.49
N SER A 36 -18.36 42.50 2.31
CA SER A 36 -19.40 41.88 1.47
C SER A 36 -19.26 40.37 1.31
N PHE A 37 -18.11 39.78 1.61
CA PHE A 37 -17.87 38.33 1.52
C PHE A 37 -16.61 37.91 2.29
N ASP A 38 -16.54 36.63 2.61
CA ASP A 38 -15.33 36.00 3.13
C ASP A 38 -14.59 35.31 1.97
N HIS A 39 -13.25 35.40 1.95
CA HIS A 39 -12.39 34.58 1.09
C HIS A 39 -11.61 33.61 1.96
N GLU A 40 -11.70 32.32 1.66
CA GLU A 40 -11.04 31.24 2.36
C GLU A 40 -10.31 30.38 1.33
N GLU A 41 -9.00 30.25 1.49
CA GLU A 41 -8.14 29.56 0.53
C GLU A 41 -7.09 28.72 1.26
N ALA A 42 -6.87 27.49 0.79
CA ALA A 42 -5.70 26.71 1.15
C ALA A 42 -5.00 26.26 -0.14
N THR A 43 -3.71 26.54 -0.24
CA THR A 43 -2.88 26.10 -1.37
C THR A 43 -1.82 25.14 -0.85
N ILE A 44 -1.68 24.01 -1.52
CA ILE A 44 -0.68 22.99 -1.21
C ILE A 44 0.25 22.90 -2.39
N ALA A 45 1.54 23.09 -2.16
CA ALA A 45 2.55 23.01 -3.20
C ALA A 45 3.88 22.50 -2.65
N TRP A 46 4.77 22.15 -3.56
CA TRP A 46 6.18 22.01 -3.23
C TRP A 46 6.70 23.34 -2.70
N GLY A 47 7.40 23.30 -1.56
CA GLY A 47 8.10 24.45 -1.03
C GLY A 47 9.55 24.43 -1.50
N PRO A 48 9.93 25.09 -2.61
CA PRO A 48 11.33 25.15 -3.04
C PRO A 48 12.21 25.94 -2.07
N GLU A 49 11.61 26.64 -1.11
CA GLU A 49 12.30 27.37 -0.06
C GLU A 49 11.51 27.15 1.23
N ARG A 50 12.18 26.75 2.31
CA ARG A 50 11.63 26.49 3.67
C ARG A 50 11.03 27.73 4.35
N LYS A 51 10.34 28.59 3.60
CA LYS A 51 9.74 29.82 4.06
C LYS A 51 8.35 29.50 4.59
N GLY A 52 8.25 29.35 5.88
CA GLY A 52 7.01 29.10 6.58
C GLY A 52 7.26 28.67 8.02
N GLU A 53 6.19 28.65 8.80
CA GLU A 53 6.20 28.13 10.16
C GLU A 53 6.16 26.60 10.15
N LYS A 54 6.53 25.96 11.26
CA LYS A 54 6.36 24.51 11.40
C LYS A 54 4.86 24.15 11.35
N ALA A 55 4.53 23.01 10.74
CA ALA A 55 3.22 22.38 10.77
C ALA A 55 2.50 22.51 12.12
N HIS A 56 1.28 23.03 12.12
CA HIS A 56 0.42 23.15 13.29
C HIS A 56 -1.06 23.30 12.90
N VAL A 57 -1.93 23.53 13.90
CA VAL A 57 -3.35 23.82 13.67
C VAL A 57 -3.58 25.32 13.61
N GLN A 58 -3.77 25.87 12.41
CA GLN A 58 -4.13 27.27 12.20
C GLN A 58 -5.66 27.42 12.23
N LYS A 59 -6.17 28.21 13.19
CA LYS A 59 -7.59 28.56 13.30
C LYS A 59 -7.79 30.03 12.97
N PHE A 60 -8.62 30.30 11.98
CA PHE A 60 -8.98 31.66 11.58
C PHE A 60 -10.22 32.15 12.31
N MET A 61 -10.30 33.46 12.55
CA MET A 61 -11.43 34.11 13.22
C MET A 61 -12.02 35.19 12.32
N ARG A 62 -13.36 35.30 12.29
CA ARG A 62 -14.06 36.40 11.59
C ARG A 62 -13.74 37.73 12.26
N ALA A 63 -12.78 38.47 11.69
CA ALA A 63 -12.45 39.85 12.03
C ALA A 63 -11.13 40.28 11.36
N LYS A 64 -10.25 39.32 11.06
CA LYS A 64 -8.88 39.61 10.70
C LYS A 64 -8.48 38.81 9.48
N SER A 65 -8.03 39.50 8.45
CA SER A 65 -7.38 38.87 7.30
C SER A 65 -6.00 38.38 7.72
N GLU A 66 -5.72 37.12 7.46
CA GLU A 66 -4.50 36.44 7.87
C GLU A 66 -4.08 35.47 6.78
N GLU A 67 -2.78 35.35 6.58
CA GLU A 67 -2.17 34.36 5.72
C GLU A 67 -1.02 33.70 6.50
N ASN A 68 -0.96 32.38 6.44
CA ASN A 68 0.13 31.63 7.04
C ASN A 68 0.56 30.48 6.13
N THR A 69 1.87 30.31 5.96
CA THR A 69 2.45 29.18 5.24
C THR A 69 3.11 28.26 6.25
N GLN A 70 2.68 27.01 6.26
CA GLN A 70 3.20 25.96 7.12
C GLN A 70 4.00 24.97 6.29
N VAL A 71 5.21 24.64 6.74
CA VAL A 71 6.04 23.59 6.15
C VAL A 71 5.75 22.28 6.87
N ILE A 72 5.35 21.26 6.11
CA ILE A 72 4.99 19.94 6.61
C ILE A 72 6.14 18.97 6.35
N GLY A 73 6.86 18.65 7.42
CA GLY A 73 7.92 17.65 7.41
C GLY A 73 7.38 16.22 7.44
N GLU A 74 8.29 15.25 7.45
CA GLU A 74 7.93 13.84 7.60
C GLU A 74 7.07 13.63 8.86
N ARG A 75 5.95 12.94 8.72
CA ARG A 75 5.03 12.58 9.81
C ARG A 75 4.34 13.77 10.49
N ASP A 76 4.59 14.98 10.04
CA ASP A 76 3.90 16.17 10.52
C ASP A 76 2.51 16.30 9.86
N THR A 77 1.63 17.05 10.53
CA THR A 77 0.28 17.38 10.04
C THR A 77 0.04 18.88 10.14
N GLY A 78 -0.45 19.49 9.06
CA GLY A 78 -0.87 20.89 9.01
C GLY A 78 -2.37 21.01 8.80
N ASP A 79 -3.03 21.80 9.64
CA ASP A 79 -4.47 22.04 9.57
C ASP A 79 -4.76 23.52 9.31
N CYS A 80 -5.65 23.81 8.35
CA CYS A 80 -6.35 25.08 8.22
C CYS A 80 -7.81 24.90 8.66
N ILE A 81 -8.27 25.65 9.66
CA ILE A 81 -9.67 25.66 10.11
C ILE A 81 -10.22 27.07 9.93
N PHE A 82 -11.15 27.21 9.00
CA PHE A 82 -11.72 28.51 8.62
C PHE A 82 -13.06 28.78 9.31
N PRO A 83 -13.51 30.06 9.36
CA PRO A 83 -14.73 30.42 10.06
C PRO A 83 -16.03 29.93 9.41
N SER A 84 -16.01 29.56 8.12
CA SER A 84 -17.14 28.84 7.50
C SER A 84 -17.37 27.44 8.08
N GLY A 85 -16.38 26.89 8.81
CA GLY A 85 -16.32 25.49 9.20
C GLY A 85 -15.57 24.61 8.20
N LEU A 86 -15.03 25.18 7.12
CA LEU A 86 -14.10 24.50 6.23
C LEU A 86 -12.84 24.09 7.00
N GLN A 87 -12.54 22.80 6.96
CA GLN A 87 -11.31 22.23 7.50
C GLN A 87 -10.50 21.60 6.37
N VAL A 88 -9.24 22.00 6.24
CA VAL A 88 -8.26 21.39 5.33
C VAL A 88 -7.14 20.82 6.18
N ARG A 89 -6.84 19.53 6.02
CA ARG A 89 -5.73 18.85 6.69
C ARG A 89 -4.79 18.29 5.63
N MET A 90 -3.50 18.52 5.79
CA MET A 90 -2.46 17.83 5.05
C MET A 90 -1.57 17.05 6.00
N LYS A 91 -1.22 15.82 5.63
CA LYS A 91 -0.25 14.99 6.33
C LYS A 91 0.77 14.45 5.35
N VAL A 92 2.03 14.37 5.79
CA VAL A 92 3.09 13.67 5.07
C VAL A 92 3.42 12.36 5.80
N ASP A 93 3.34 11.25 5.09
CA ASP A 93 3.76 9.93 5.58
C ASP A 93 4.96 9.43 4.75
N VAL A 94 5.95 8.84 5.40
CA VAL A 94 7.16 8.31 4.75
C VAL A 94 7.20 6.80 4.94
N GLY A 95 7.27 6.09 3.82
CA GLY A 95 7.40 4.64 3.75
C GLY A 95 8.79 4.16 4.20
N THR A 96 9.04 2.86 4.04
CA THR A 96 10.34 2.27 4.36
C THR A 96 11.23 2.17 3.13
N ALA A 97 12.54 2.22 3.38
CA ALA A 97 13.54 1.95 2.36
C ALA A 97 13.45 0.52 1.81
N GLY A 98 13.66 0.31 0.51
CA GLY A 98 13.52 -1.00 -0.16
C GLY A 98 14.84 -1.56 -0.72
N PRO A 99 14.97 -2.82 -1.13
CA PRO A 99 16.18 -3.25 -1.84
C PRO A 99 16.21 -2.73 -3.29
N GLY A 100 17.36 -2.25 -3.78
CA GLY A 100 17.61 -1.86 -5.17
C GLY A 100 18.23 -0.47 -5.35
N MET A 101 18.62 -0.11 -6.59
CA MET A 101 19.12 1.24 -6.91
C MET A 101 18.07 2.32 -6.63
N CYS A 102 16.81 2.00 -6.95
CA CYS A 102 15.63 2.73 -6.55
C CYS A 102 15.08 2.17 -5.21
N GLY A 103 15.98 1.84 -4.27
CA GLY A 103 15.74 1.23 -2.95
C GLY A 103 16.59 1.83 -1.79
N GLY A 104 17.54 2.75 -2.04
CA GLY A 104 18.10 3.74 -1.05
C GLY A 104 17.21 4.80 -0.29
N ASP A 105 16.51 5.77 -0.94
CA ASP A 105 15.50 6.77 -0.45
C ASP A 105 13.98 6.40 -0.32
N PRO A 106 13.39 6.33 0.91
CA PRO A 106 11.99 5.93 1.13
C PRO A 106 10.96 6.82 0.41
N ALA A 107 9.87 6.21 -0.07
CA ALA A 107 8.77 6.95 -0.70
C ALA A 107 8.02 7.83 0.32
N ALA A 108 7.90 9.12 0.04
CA ALA A 108 7.10 10.06 0.80
C ALA A 108 5.77 10.33 0.10
N THR A 109 4.69 10.27 0.87
CA THR A 109 3.32 10.42 0.41
C THR A 109 2.63 11.56 1.14
N MET A 110 1.90 12.38 0.41
CA MET A 110 0.99 13.39 0.92
C MET A 110 -0.39 12.79 1.00
N SER A 111 -1.09 13.02 2.10
CA SER A 111 -2.53 12.79 2.21
C SER A 111 -3.25 14.11 2.48
N LEU A 112 -4.34 14.36 1.76
CA LEU A 112 -5.17 15.56 1.88
C LEU A 112 -6.59 15.20 2.33
N TRP A 113 -7.06 15.87 3.38
CA TRP A 113 -8.45 15.79 3.83
C TRP A 113 -9.11 17.16 3.76
N ILE A 114 -10.38 17.17 3.34
CA ILE A 114 -11.24 18.35 3.40
C ILE A 114 -12.53 17.97 4.10
N ASN A 115 -12.88 18.70 5.15
CA ASN A 115 -14.04 18.41 6.01
C ASN A 115 -14.10 16.94 6.44
N ARG A 116 -12.97 16.43 6.95
CA ARG A 116 -12.77 15.04 7.42
C ARG A 116 -12.84 13.95 6.36
N ARG A 117 -12.85 14.31 5.07
CA ARG A 117 -12.92 13.37 3.94
C ARG A 117 -11.57 13.35 3.25
N LYS A 118 -10.94 12.17 3.15
CA LYS A 118 -9.68 12.01 2.38
C LYS A 118 -9.98 12.15 0.89
N VAL A 119 -9.43 13.19 0.26
CA VAL A 119 -9.70 13.54 -1.14
C VAL A 119 -8.55 13.21 -2.09
N ALA A 120 -7.32 13.16 -1.58
CA ALA A 120 -6.14 12.82 -2.36
C ALA A 120 -5.10 12.07 -1.52
N THR A 121 -4.32 11.23 -2.20
CA THR A 121 -3.07 10.66 -1.69
C THR A 121 -2.08 10.66 -2.84
N GLU A 122 -1.00 11.42 -2.72
CA GLU A 122 -0.06 11.66 -3.80
C GLU A 122 1.35 11.29 -3.36
N TRP A 123 2.11 10.68 -4.24
CA TRP A 123 3.54 10.48 -4.01
C TRP A 123 4.27 11.75 -4.42
N PHE A 124 5.26 12.16 -3.63
CA PHE A 124 5.99 13.38 -3.95
C PHE A 124 7.51 13.19 -3.87
N ALA A 125 8.06 12.45 -2.92
CA ALA A 125 9.51 12.20 -2.85
C ALA A 125 9.85 10.69 -2.76
N GLY A 126 11.11 10.35 -3.06
CA GLY A 126 11.63 8.98 -3.00
C GLY A 126 11.64 8.23 -4.34
N TYR A 127 11.63 6.91 -4.25
CA TYR A 127 12.65 6.02 -4.79
C TYR A 127 13.26 6.09 -6.19
N CYS A 128 12.64 6.73 -7.16
CA CYS A 128 13.25 6.98 -8.46
C CYS A 128 12.37 7.97 -9.19
N LYS A 129 12.07 9.08 -8.51
CA LYS A 129 11.45 10.20 -9.21
C LYS A 129 12.43 10.63 -10.28
N GLU A 130 12.11 10.37 -11.54
CA GLU A 130 12.78 11.09 -12.62
C GLU A 130 12.63 12.58 -12.28
N GLU A 131 13.67 13.39 -12.49
CA GLU A 131 13.65 14.86 -12.34
C GLU A 131 12.53 15.56 -13.17
N LYS A 132 11.66 14.78 -13.82
CA LYS A 132 10.66 15.10 -14.81
C LYS A 132 9.21 14.80 -14.39
N GLU A 133 8.93 14.25 -13.20
CA GLU A 133 7.54 14.01 -12.76
C GLU A 133 6.85 15.29 -12.26
N PRO A 134 5.70 15.69 -12.83
CA PRO A 134 5.12 17.01 -12.62
C PRO A 134 4.87 17.33 -11.15
N ALA A 135 5.18 18.55 -10.73
CA ALA A 135 4.84 19.01 -9.39
C ALA A 135 3.31 19.06 -9.27
N VAL A 136 2.78 18.34 -8.28
CA VAL A 136 1.34 18.36 -7.96
C VAL A 136 1.08 19.45 -6.93
N SER A 137 0.09 20.30 -7.20
CA SER A 137 -0.43 21.28 -6.25
C SER A 137 -1.95 21.20 -6.14
N PHE A 138 -2.47 21.63 -5.01
CA PHE A 138 -3.91 21.73 -4.77
C PHE A 138 -4.28 23.15 -4.40
N LYS A 139 -5.39 23.63 -4.96
CA LYS A 139 -6.01 24.89 -4.56
C LYS A 139 -7.42 24.62 -4.07
N ILE A 140 -7.67 24.95 -2.81
CA ILE A 140 -8.95 24.76 -2.13
C ILE A 140 -9.52 26.14 -1.86
N LEU A 141 -10.69 26.44 -2.39
CA LEU A 141 -11.40 27.71 -2.21
C LEU A 141 -12.74 27.44 -1.54
N GLY A 142 -13.10 28.16 -0.47
CA GLY A 142 -14.46 27.98 0.05
C GLY A 142 -14.94 28.87 1.18
N ALA A 143 -15.81 29.83 0.87
CA ALA A 143 -16.72 30.47 1.85
C ALA A 143 -18.22 30.28 1.51
N LYS A 144 -18.58 30.14 0.22
CA LYS A 144 -19.97 29.88 -0.25
C LYS A 144 -20.08 28.65 -1.15
N HIS A 145 -19.10 28.44 -2.02
CA HIS A 145 -19.00 27.27 -2.88
C HIS A 145 -17.60 26.69 -2.74
N LEU A 146 -17.52 25.47 -2.21
CA LEU A 146 -16.26 24.78 -2.09
C LEU A 146 -15.81 24.28 -3.47
N ARG A 147 -14.63 24.71 -3.89
CA ARG A 147 -13.97 24.26 -5.11
C ARG A 147 -12.59 23.75 -4.79
N VAL A 148 -12.21 22.64 -5.42
CA VAL A 148 -10.91 22.02 -5.21
C VAL A 148 -10.30 21.73 -6.58
N GLU A 149 -9.18 22.36 -6.87
CA GLU A 149 -8.43 22.17 -8.10
C GLU A 149 -7.17 21.39 -7.79
N LYS A 150 -6.91 20.32 -8.55
CA LYS A 150 -5.61 19.63 -8.59
C LYS A 150 -4.86 20.08 -9.82
N CYS A 151 -3.71 20.70 -9.64
CA CYS A 151 -2.85 21.18 -10.72
C CYS A 151 -1.62 20.30 -10.87
N HIS A 152 -1.24 20.03 -12.12
CA HIS A 152 0.00 19.36 -12.48
C HIS A 152 0.84 20.34 -13.30
N ALA A 153 2.00 20.71 -12.77
CA ALA A 153 2.96 21.56 -13.48
C ALA A 153 4.00 20.70 -14.18
N THR A 154 4.12 20.84 -15.50
CA THR A 154 5.23 20.22 -16.25
C THR A 154 6.50 21.02 -16.05
N TRP A 155 7.62 20.35 -15.80
CA TRP A 155 8.92 21.02 -15.66
C TRP A 155 9.27 21.83 -16.91
N LYS A 156 9.89 22.98 -16.67
CA LYS A 156 10.42 23.84 -17.71
C LYS A 156 11.58 23.13 -18.41
N LYS A 157 11.32 22.54 -19.58
CA LYS A 157 12.38 22.15 -20.51
C LYS A 157 12.77 23.40 -21.29
N ASP A 158 14.07 23.68 -21.40
CA ASP A 158 14.60 24.86 -22.08
C ASP A 158 13.80 25.15 -23.36
N ASP A 159 13.15 26.33 -23.39
CA ASP A 159 12.24 26.88 -24.41
C ASP A 159 10.73 26.53 -24.40
N ILE A 160 10.21 25.76 -23.43
CA ILE A 160 8.75 25.58 -23.25
C ILE A 160 8.31 26.23 -21.92
N PRO A 161 7.33 27.17 -21.93
CA PRO A 161 6.79 27.74 -20.71
C PRO A 161 6.15 26.63 -19.85
N GLU A 162 6.32 26.75 -18.53
CA GLU A 162 5.71 25.84 -17.57
C GLU A 162 4.19 25.78 -17.79
N LEU A 163 3.71 24.62 -18.24
CA LEU A 163 2.28 24.37 -18.42
C LEU A 163 1.76 23.76 -17.11
N SER A 164 0.87 24.51 -16.45
CA SER A 164 0.08 24.00 -15.33
C SER A 164 -1.31 23.61 -15.81
N VAL A 165 -1.64 22.33 -15.71
CA VAL A 165 -2.97 21.80 -16.04
C VAL A 165 -3.72 21.53 -14.74
N CYS A 166 -4.77 22.30 -14.50
CA CYS A 166 -5.63 22.15 -13.32
C CYS A 166 -6.93 21.45 -13.69
N ILE A 167 -7.32 20.46 -12.88
CA ILE A 167 -8.60 19.76 -12.98
C ILE A 167 -9.39 19.97 -11.69
N ASP A 168 -10.68 20.26 -11.85
CA ASP A 168 -11.60 20.29 -10.71
C ASP A 168 -11.80 18.86 -10.18
N LEU A 169 -11.60 18.68 -8.87
CA LEU A 169 -11.98 17.45 -8.20
C LEU A 169 -13.52 17.36 -8.14
N PRO A 170 -14.07 16.13 -8.17
CA PRO A 170 -15.51 15.95 -8.05
C PRO A 170 -16.02 16.41 -6.67
N ASP A 171 -17.34 16.64 -6.56
CA ASP A 171 -18.00 17.04 -5.31
C ASP A 171 -17.52 16.20 -4.12
N LEU A 172 -17.12 16.88 -3.03
CA LEU A 172 -16.67 16.26 -1.79
C LEU A 172 -17.60 15.15 -1.28
N LYS A 173 -18.91 15.25 -1.53
CA LYS A 173 -19.89 14.23 -1.13
C LYS A 173 -19.57 12.84 -1.68
N ARG A 174 -18.81 12.73 -2.78
CA ARG A 174 -18.33 11.45 -3.32
C ARG A 174 -17.29 10.76 -2.44
N TYR A 175 -16.60 11.51 -1.59
CA TYR A 175 -15.60 10.99 -0.67
C TYR A 175 -16.22 10.81 0.71
N PRO A 176 -16.50 9.61 1.26
CA PRO A 176 -16.91 9.45 2.66
C PRO A 176 -15.90 10.05 3.64
N ILE A 177 -16.39 10.28 4.86
CA ILE A 177 -15.58 10.63 6.01
C ILE A 177 -14.56 9.52 6.22
N ASP A 178 -13.32 9.91 6.43
CA ASP A 178 -12.25 8.98 6.76
C ASP A 178 -12.40 8.59 8.23
N GLU A 179 -13.12 7.51 8.52
CA GLU A 179 -13.37 7.04 9.89
C GLU A 179 -12.11 6.50 10.58
N LEU A 180 -11.02 6.29 9.83
CA LEU A 180 -9.72 5.94 10.41
C LEU A 180 -9.10 7.15 11.11
N GLU A 181 -9.05 8.28 10.40
CA GLU A 181 -8.51 9.55 10.90
C GLU A 181 -9.51 10.30 11.79
N TYR A 182 -10.82 10.16 11.49
CA TYR A 182 -11.93 10.86 12.14
C TYR A 182 -13.02 9.87 12.57
N PRO A 183 -12.78 9.07 13.62
CA PRO A 183 -13.76 8.11 14.13
C PRO A 183 -15.06 8.80 14.54
N SER A 184 -16.18 8.14 14.25
CA SER A 184 -17.53 8.57 14.66
C SER A 184 -17.63 8.67 16.20
N ALA A 185 -18.43 9.61 16.70
CA ALA A 185 -18.59 9.81 18.14
C ALA A 185 -19.07 8.50 18.83
N GLY A 186 -18.31 8.04 19.83
CA GLY A 186 -18.59 6.79 20.54
C GLY A 186 -17.95 5.54 19.92
N SER A 187 -17.33 5.63 18.74
CA SER A 187 -16.46 4.55 18.25
C SER A 187 -15.09 4.63 18.91
N LYS A 188 -14.51 3.47 19.21
CA LYS A 188 -13.13 3.40 19.69
C LYS A 188 -12.23 3.87 18.55
N ALA A 189 -11.45 4.92 18.78
CA ALA A 189 -10.44 5.33 17.82
C ALA A 189 -9.53 4.13 17.52
N PRO A 190 -9.34 3.76 16.25
CA PRO A 190 -8.39 2.72 15.89
C PRO A 190 -7.02 3.06 16.47
N VAL A 191 -6.25 2.04 16.85
CA VAL A 191 -4.93 2.22 17.47
C VAL A 191 -3.83 1.85 16.48
N ALA A 192 -2.69 2.53 16.53
CA ALA A 192 -1.55 2.23 15.66
C ALA A 192 -1.12 0.78 15.83
N GLY A 193 -0.94 0.07 14.73
CA GLY A 193 -0.63 -1.36 14.72
C GLY A 193 -1.84 -2.27 14.89
N GLU A 194 -3.05 -1.76 15.15
CA GLU A 194 -4.27 -2.55 15.15
C GLU A 194 -4.55 -3.12 13.75
N VAL A 195 -4.99 -4.37 13.66
CA VAL A 195 -5.47 -4.95 12.40
C VAL A 195 -7.00 -4.91 12.39
N VAL A 196 -7.58 -4.24 11.40
CA VAL A 196 -9.02 -4.14 11.18
C VAL A 196 -9.45 -4.96 9.97
N ILE A 197 -10.67 -5.48 9.99
CA ILE A 197 -11.26 -6.19 8.86
C ILE A 197 -12.07 -5.18 8.07
N ARG A 198 -11.63 -4.86 6.85
CA ARG A 198 -12.34 -4.00 5.89
C ARG A 198 -13.39 -4.76 5.09
N TYR A 199 -13.22 -6.07 4.95
CA TYR A 199 -14.17 -6.95 4.28
C TYR A 199 -14.14 -8.37 4.80
N GLY A 200 -15.30 -9.02 4.76
CA GLY A 200 -15.49 -10.38 5.25
C GLY A 200 -15.88 -10.41 6.73
N LYS A 201 -16.72 -11.37 7.12
CA LYS A 201 -17.11 -11.61 8.52
C LYS A 201 -16.88 -13.06 8.96
N ASN A 202 -16.29 -13.86 8.08
CA ASN A 202 -16.16 -15.29 8.25
C ASN A 202 -15.10 -15.61 9.31
N GLU A 203 -15.14 -16.83 9.86
CA GLU A 203 -14.23 -17.21 10.94
C GLU A 203 -12.75 -17.16 10.52
N VAL A 204 -12.45 -17.53 9.28
CA VAL A 204 -11.10 -17.40 8.72
C VAL A 204 -10.58 -15.96 8.74
N CYS A 205 -11.44 -14.96 8.52
CA CYS A 205 -11.04 -13.55 8.60
C CYS A 205 -10.62 -13.15 10.02
N ARG A 206 -11.29 -13.70 11.04
CA ARG A 206 -10.94 -13.44 12.44
C ARG A 206 -9.62 -14.11 12.82
N GLU A 207 -9.40 -15.35 12.39
CA GLU A 207 -8.14 -16.05 12.67
C GLU A 207 -6.96 -15.41 11.95
N VAL A 208 -7.14 -14.96 10.69
CA VAL A 208 -6.14 -14.18 9.95
C VAL A 208 -5.88 -12.83 10.62
N LYS A 209 -6.92 -12.11 11.09
CA LYS A 209 -6.74 -10.88 11.88
C LYS A 209 -5.88 -11.15 13.12
N ASN A 210 -6.18 -12.22 13.87
CA ASN A 210 -5.45 -12.57 15.08
C ASN A 210 -3.98 -12.92 14.79
N ALA A 211 -3.72 -13.61 13.68
CA ALA A 211 -2.38 -13.92 13.19
C ALA A 211 -1.59 -12.64 12.87
N LEU A 212 -2.14 -11.76 12.01
CA LEU A 212 -1.51 -10.51 11.59
C LEU A 212 -1.28 -9.53 12.75
N HIS A 213 -2.14 -9.57 13.77
CA HIS A 213 -2.00 -8.70 14.94
C HIS A 213 -0.79 -9.08 15.80
N LYS A 214 -0.45 -10.38 15.88
CA LYS A 214 0.75 -10.85 16.56
C LYS A 214 2.00 -10.53 15.76
N GLU A 215 1.96 -10.87 14.47
CA GLU A 215 3.07 -10.67 13.56
C GLU A 215 2.52 -10.41 12.15
N PHE A 216 2.73 -9.20 11.63
CA PHE A 216 2.18 -8.84 10.31
C PHE A 216 2.91 -9.58 9.17
N THR A 217 4.16 -9.98 9.42
CA THR A 217 5.01 -10.78 8.54
C THR A 217 4.70 -12.27 8.59
N VAL A 218 3.65 -12.69 9.30
CA VAL A 218 3.34 -14.12 9.47
C VAL A 218 3.00 -14.83 8.16
N PHE A 219 2.57 -14.10 7.13
CA PHE A 219 2.39 -14.65 5.79
C PHE A 219 3.66 -14.58 4.94
N ASN A 220 4.83 -14.34 5.52
CA ASN A 220 6.09 -14.52 4.82
C ASN A 220 6.44 -16.01 4.78
N TYR A 221 7.07 -16.43 3.68
CA TYR A 221 7.53 -17.80 3.53
C TYR A 221 8.48 -18.21 4.66
N GLY A 222 8.23 -19.36 5.29
CA GLY A 222 9.05 -19.90 6.39
C GLY A 222 8.69 -19.43 7.81
N ALA A 223 7.66 -18.61 7.99
CA ALA A 223 7.15 -18.25 9.31
C ALA A 223 6.38 -19.42 9.96
N ASP A 224 6.40 -19.51 11.29
CA ASP A 224 5.62 -20.49 12.04
C ASP A 224 4.11 -20.25 11.90
N ALA A 225 3.31 -21.32 11.99
CA ALA A 225 1.86 -21.25 11.83
C ALA A 225 1.20 -20.60 13.05
N PRO A 226 0.52 -19.45 12.91
CA PRO A 226 -0.11 -18.79 14.03
C PRO A 226 -1.45 -19.46 14.37
N GLY A 227 -1.55 -19.99 15.59
CA GLY A 227 -2.83 -20.42 16.16
C GLY A 227 -3.48 -21.58 15.41
N LYS A 228 -4.63 -21.33 14.76
CA LYS A 228 -5.43 -22.36 14.06
C LYS A 228 -5.15 -22.47 12.56
N LEU A 229 -4.32 -21.58 12.02
CA LEU A 229 -3.92 -21.65 10.61
C LEU A 229 -2.86 -22.75 10.48
N GLN A 230 -2.92 -23.52 9.39
CA GLN A 230 -1.95 -24.59 9.11
C GLN A 230 -1.19 -24.24 7.85
N TRP A 231 0.14 -24.18 7.94
CA TRP A 231 1.00 -24.06 6.75
C TRP A 231 1.14 -25.39 6.04
N PHE A 232 1.44 -25.31 4.75
CA PHE A 232 1.84 -26.48 3.97
C PHE A 232 3.33 -26.75 4.15
N GLU A 233 3.68 -28.03 4.16
CA GLU A 233 5.07 -28.44 4.08
C GLU A 233 5.59 -28.23 2.66
N TRP A 234 6.77 -27.65 2.58
CA TRP A 234 7.48 -27.37 1.34
C TRP A 234 8.73 -28.24 1.29
N GLN A 235 8.96 -28.87 0.15
CA GLN A 235 10.17 -29.65 -0.11
C GLN A 235 11.08 -28.84 -1.03
N ASP A 236 12.34 -28.68 -0.64
CA ASP A 236 13.34 -28.11 -1.53
C ASP A 236 13.52 -29.05 -2.72
N ASN A 237 13.41 -28.52 -3.93
CA ASN A 237 13.44 -29.33 -5.13
C ASN A 237 14.20 -28.61 -6.23
N GLU A 238 15.37 -29.08 -6.66
CA GLU A 238 16.18 -28.42 -7.70
C GLU A 238 15.62 -28.55 -9.13
N VAL A 239 14.32 -28.80 -9.30
CA VAL A 239 13.70 -28.85 -10.63
C VAL A 239 13.61 -27.45 -11.20
N ARG A 240 14.53 -27.14 -12.13
CA ARG A 240 14.42 -25.96 -13.00
C ARG A 240 13.22 -26.13 -13.93
N VAL A 241 12.10 -25.52 -13.57
CA VAL A 241 10.86 -25.48 -14.34
C VAL A 241 11.01 -24.67 -15.63
N ALA A 242 11.73 -23.55 -15.59
CA ALA A 242 12.04 -22.73 -16.76
C ALA A 242 13.35 -21.93 -16.57
N LYS A 243 13.82 -21.28 -17.64
CA LYS A 243 14.98 -20.38 -17.59
C LYS A 243 14.71 -19.12 -16.76
N ASP A 244 13.46 -18.71 -16.58
CA ASP A 244 13.14 -17.40 -15.97
C ASP A 244 12.43 -17.52 -14.61
N PHE A 245 12.12 -18.75 -14.18
CA PHE A 245 11.65 -19.07 -12.81
C PHE A 245 12.85 -19.75 -12.12
N HIS A 246 13.40 -19.20 -11.03
CA HIS A 246 14.69 -19.65 -10.45
C HIS A 246 14.72 -19.67 -8.91
N GLY A 247 14.39 -20.80 -8.28
CA GLY A 247 14.31 -20.97 -6.82
C GLY A 247 13.11 -21.81 -6.43
N TYR A 248 13.32 -22.97 -5.80
CA TYR A 248 12.29 -24.01 -5.91
C TYR A 248 11.99 -24.73 -4.60
N GLN A 249 10.77 -24.47 -4.14
CA GLN A 249 10.06 -25.28 -3.17
C GLN A 249 8.82 -25.89 -3.85
N VAL A 250 8.55 -27.17 -3.58
CA VAL A 250 7.37 -27.88 -4.07
C VAL A 250 6.49 -28.31 -2.91
N GLY A 251 5.19 -28.08 -3.06
CA GLY A 251 4.15 -28.57 -2.17
C GLY A 251 3.16 -29.43 -2.95
N ILE A 252 2.58 -30.42 -2.26
CA ILE A 252 1.52 -31.28 -2.81
C ILE A 252 0.28 -31.13 -1.95
N PHE A 253 -0.73 -30.42 -2.46
CA PHE A 253 -1.99 -30.18 -1.75
C PHE A 253 -3.08 -29.69 -2.70
N ASP A 254 -4.34 -29.85 -2.29
CA ASP A 254 -5.52 -29.33 -2.98
C ASP A 254 -5.60 -27.80 -2.82
N LEU A 255 -5.20 -27.02 -3.83
CA LEU A 255 -5.21 -25.56 -3.80
C LEU A 255 -6.59 -25.00 -4.17
N ASN A 256 -7.24 -25.58 -5.18
CA ASN A 256 -8.53 -25.10 -5.72
C ASN A 256 -9.76 -25.69 -5.01
N ASN A 257 -9.56 -26.46 -3.95
CA ASN A 257 -10.58 -27.10 -3.14
C ASN A 257 -11.50 -28.03 -3.95
N ASP A 258 -10.98 -28.71 -4.98
CA ASP A 258 -11.74 -29.65 -5.81
C ASP A 258 -11.65 -31.10 -5.30
N GLY A 259 -10.93 -31.32 -4.21
CA GLY A 259 -10.67 -32.61 -3.57
C GLY A 259 -9.48 -33.37 -4.15
N ARG A 260 -8.75 -32.83 -5.13
CA ARG A 260 -7.62 -33.50 -5.82
C ARG A 260 -6.29 -32.88 -5.40
N LEU A 261 -5.23 -33.68 -5.43
CA LEU A 261 -3.90 -33.24 -5.06
C LEU A 261 -3.24 -32.49 -6.21
N ASP A 262 -2.95 -31.21 -6.01
CA ASP A 262 -2.22 -30.38 -6.97
C ASP A 262 -0.72 -30.42 -6.68
N ARG A 263 0.08 -30.18 -7.72
CA ARG A 263 1.51 -29.85 -7.56
C ARG A 263 1.66 -28.34 -7.59
N VAL A 264 2.18 -27.76 -6.52
CA VAL A 264 2.39 -26.32 -6.40
C VAL A 264 3.87 -26.04 -6.26
N TYR A 265 4.43 -25.26 -7.17
CA TYR A 265 5.78 -24.74 -7.08
C TYR A 265 5.72 -23.31 -6.56
N ALA A 266 6.66 -22.95 -5.68
CA ALA A 266 6.79 -21.60 -5.19
C ALA A 266 8.17 -21.05 -5.50
N GLN A 267 8.17 -19.79 -5.92
CA GLN A 267 9.36 -19.03 -6.28
C GLN A 267 9.37 -17.72 -5.54
N ASN A 268 10.38 -17.53 -4.70
CA ASN A 268 10.63 -16.26 -4.04
C ASN A 268 11.52 -15.39 -4.92
N TYR A 269 11.15 -14.13 -5.09
CA TYR A 269 11.92 -13.13 -5.79
C TYR A 269 12.40 -12.07 -4.82
N SER A 270 13.67 -11.71 -4.94
CA SER A 270 14.30 -10.61 -4.21
C SER A 270 15.29 -9.91 -5.15
N THR A 271 14.80 -9.50 -6.31
CA THR A 271 15.56 -8.77 -7.32
C THR A 271 15.15 -7.29 -7.34
N ASN A 272 15.90 -6.47 -8.06
CA ASN A 272 15.58 -5.03 -8.22
C ASN A 272 14.23 -4.78 -8.90
N TYR A 273 13.69 -5.77 -9.61
CA TYR A 273 12.46 -5.64 -10.41
C TYR A 273 11.27 -6.39 -9.82
N MET A 274 11.51 -7.23 -8.82
CA MET A 274 10.51 -8.17 -8.30
C MET A 274 10.84 -8.59 -6.87
N ILE A 275 9.89 -8.37 -5.97
CA ILE A 275 10.01 -8.68 -4.55
C ILE A 275 8.72 -9.33 -4.10
N GLY A 276 8.75 -10.62 -3.79
CA GLY A 276 7.56 -11.35 -3.40
C GLY A 276 7.69 -12.81 -3.77
N ASN A 277 6.57 -13.47 -4.05
CA ASN A 277 6.63 -14.84 -4.55
C ASN A 277 5.48 -15.17 -5.49
N HIS A 278 5.77 -16.02 -6.47
CA HIS A 278 4.78 -16.55 -7.40
C HIS A 278 4.58 -18.04 -7.15
N LEU A 279 3.36 -18.48 -7.44
CA LEU A 279 3.02 -19.90 -7.41
C LEU A 279 2.76 -20.40 -8.82
N LEU A 280 3.39 -21.50 -9.21
CA LEU A 280 3.04 -22.23 -10.42
C LEU A 280 2.29 -23.50 -10.02
N VAL A 281 1.09 -23.69 -10.53
CA VAL A 281 0.17 -24.74 -10.07
C VAL A 281 -0.16 -25.67 -11.23
N GLN A 282 0.02 -26.97 -11.02
CA GLN A 282 -0.51 -28.02 -11.88
C GLN A 282 -1.67 -28.71 -11.16
N TYR A 283 -2.90 -28.49 -11.66
CA TYR A 283 -4.10 -29.08 -11.06
C TYR A 283 -4.14 -30.60 -11.24
N GLY A 284 -4.41 -31.30 -10.15
CA GLY A 284 -4.43 -32.75 -10.08
C GLY A 284 -5.68 -33.40 -10.68
N GLN A 285 -5.58 -34.72 -10.88
CA GLN A 285 -6.71 -35.54 -11.34
C GLN A 285 -7.20 -36.56 -10.29
N SER A 286 -6.52 -36.68 -9.15
CA SER A 286 -6.84 -37.68 -8.12
C SER A 286 -6.68 -37.12 -6.71
N ASN A 287 -7.52 -37.63 -5.81
CA ASN A 287 -7.55 -37.28 -4.38
C ASN A 287 -6.62 -38.14 -3.50
N THR A 288 -6.10 -39.27 -4.02
CA THR A 288 -5.25 -40.21 -3.26
C THR A 288 -3.81 -40.24 -3.71
N LYS A 289 -3.53 -39.82 -4.96
CA LYS A 289 -2.16 -39.76 -5.51
C LYS A 289 -2.02 -38.57 -6.43
N LEU A 290 -0.83 -38.00 -6.50
CA LEU A 290 -0.54 -36.91 -7.42
C LEU A 290 -0.55 -37.45 -8.87
N ILE A 291 -1.43 -36.90 -9.70
CA ILE A 291 -1.51 -37.18 -11.14
C ILE A 291 -1.53 -35.84 -11.88
N VAL A 292 -0.38 -35.46 -12.41
CA VAL A 292 -0.13 -34.23 -13.18
C VAL A 292 0.87 -34.52 -14.30
N PRO A 293 0.94 -33.70 -15.36
CA PRO A 293 1.97 -33.85 -16.40
C PRO A 293 3.39 -33.81 -15.85
N ASP A 294 4.30 -34.55 -16.48
CA ASP A 294 5.73 -34.55 -16.11
C ASP A 294 6.38 -33.20 -16.39
N ASN A 295 5.96 -32.53 -17.47
CA ASN A 295 6.40 -31.17 -17.77
C ASN A 295 5.69 -30.18 -16.83
N PRO A 296 6.41 -29.47 -15.95
CA PRO A 296 5.84 -28.55 -14.98
C PRO A 296 5.09 -27.36 -15.58
N LEU A 297 5.37 -27.01 -16.84
CA LEU A 297 4.71 -25.92 -17.56
C LEU A 297 3.43 -26.38 -18.28
N GLU A 298 3.27 -27.69 -18.48
CA GLU A 298 2.12 -28.21 -19.19
C GLU A 298 0.86 -28.09 -18.32
N ARG A 299 -0.14 -27.36 -18.84
CA ARG A 299 -1.43 -27.07 -18.19
C ARG A 299 -1.28 -26.38 -16.83
N ALA A 300 -0.18 -25.66 -16.63
CA ALA A 300 0.07 -24.93 -15.40
C ALA A 300 -0.58 -23.55 -15.41
N VAL A 301 -0.86 -23.02 -14.23
CA VAL A 301 -1.27 -21.61 -14.03
C VAL A 301 -0.28 -20.91 -13.11
N ALA A 302 0.02 -19.65 -13.41
CA ALA A 302 0.91 -18.80 -12.61
C ALA A 302 0.09 -17.80 -11.78
N LEU A 303 0.29 -17.79 -10.47
CA LEU A 303 -0.37 -16.89 -9.52
C LEU A 303 0.63 -15.83 -9.03
N PRO A 304 0.21 -14.55 -8.86
CA PRO A 304 -1.17 -14.07 -8.90
C PRO A 304 -1.72 -13.74 -10.31
N CYS A 305 -0.87 -13.77 -11.35
CA CYS A 305 -1.20 -13.41 -12.73
C CYS A 305 -2.56 -13.96 -13.23
N HIS A 306 -2.80 -15.28 -13.13
CA HIS A 306 -4.03 -15.91 -13.62
C HIS A 306 -5.26 -15.64 -12.73
N ILE A 307 -5.08 -15.15 -11.50
CA ILE A 307 -6.20 -14.64 -10.69
C ILE A 307 -6.64 -13.28 -11.22
N ALA A 308 -5.67 -12.42 -11.55
CA ALA A 308 -5.94 -11.08 -12.07
C ALA A 308 -6.43 -11.10 -13.53
N ASN A 309 -5.89 -12.00 -14.36
CA ASN A 309 -6.31 -12.22 -15.74
C ASN A 309 -6.24 -13.71 -16.11
N GLN A 310 -7.39 -14.38 -16.12
CA GLN A 310 -7.49 -15.81 -16.44
C GLN A 310 -7.06 -16.16 -17.88
N ASN A 311 -7.03 -15.19 -18.79
CA ASN A 311 -6.65 -15.38 -20.19
C ASN A 311 -5.16 -15.04 -20.47
N ALA A 312 -4.39 -14.67 -19.44
CA ALA A 312 -2.97 -14.42 -19.60
C ALA A 312 -2.25 -15.69 -20.08
N SER A 313 -1.26 -15.53 -20.95
CA SER A 313 -0.31 -16.62 -21.23
C SER A 313 0.72 -16.69 -20.11
N LEU A 314 1.26 -17.88 -19.82
CA LEU A 314 2.31 -18.03 -18.80
C LEU A 314 3.50 -17.09 -19.04
N ASN A 315 3.98 -17.00 -20.29
CA ASN A 315 5.07 -16.09 -20.68
C ASN A 315 4.71 -14.60 -20.55
N GLY A 316 3.41 -14.28 -20.47
CA GLY A 316 2.91 -12.93 -20.26
C GLY A 316 2.86 -12.51 -18.79
N CYS A 317 3.17 -13.40 -17.84
CA CYS A 317 3.22 -13.08 -16.41
C CYS A 317 4.63 -12.57 -16.02
N ALA A 318 4.70 -11.68 -15.04
CA ALA A 318 5.95 -11.04 -14.61
C ALA A 318 7.00 -12.04 -14.11
N GLY A 319 6.56 -13.15 -13.50
CA GLY A 319 7.44 -14.22 -13.03
C GLY A 319 8.13 -15.03 -14.13
N PHE A 320 7.71 -14.86 -15.40
CA PHE A 320 8.25 -15.55 -16.57
C PHE A 320 8.83 -14.58 -17.61
N GLY A 321 8.86 -13.27 -17.30
CA GLY A 321 9.40 -12.25 -18.19
C GLY A 321 9.51 -10.90 -17.50
N GLU A 322 10.73 -10.39 -17.34
CA GLU A 322 10.96 -9.09 -16.69
C GLU A 322 10.23 -7.93 -17.39
N ARG A 323 9.95 -8.05 -18.70
CA ARG A 323 9.25 -7.04 -19.51
C ARG A 323 7.75 -7.28 -19.66
N SER A 324 7.20 -8.31 -19.03
CA SER A 324 5.77 -8.59 -19.07
C SER A 324 4.97 -7.49 -18.35
N PRO A 325 3.77 -7.14 -18.82
CA PRO A 325 2.92 -6.19 -18.12
C PRO A 325 2.51 -6.75 -16.75
N ASP A 326 2.31 -5.85 -15.79
CA ASP A 326 1.81 -6.24 -14.47
C ASP A 326 0.32 -6.51 -14.50
N TYR A 327 -0.10 -7.66 -14.01
CA TYR A 327 -1.51 -7.94 -13.74
C TYR A 327 -1.84 -7.67 -12.28
N ASP A 328 -2.36 -6.47 -12.03
CA ASP A 328 -2.76 -6.01 -10.71
C ASP A 328 -3.95 -6.80 -10.15
N LEU A 329 -3.77 -7.38 -8.96
CA LEU A 329 -4.82 -8.09 -8.24
C LEU A 329 -5.56 -7.13 -7.31
N ALA A 330 -6.79 -6.76 -7.70
CA ALA A 330 -7.64 -5.90 -6.88
C ALA A 330 -8.58 -6.72 -5.95
N ILE A 331 -8.50 -6.48 -4.65
CA ILE A 331 -9.45 -6.99 -3.65
C ILE A 331 -10.29 -5.82 -3.15
N HIS A 332 -11.59 -5.81 -3.47
CA HIS A 332 -12.54 -4.81 -3.01
C HIS A 332 -13.26 -5.31 -1.76
N GLY A 333 -13.57 -4.38 -0.88
CA GLY A 333 -14.35 -4.60 0.32
C GLY A 333 -15.78 -4.12 0.20
N THR A 334 -16.40 -3.78 1.33
CA THR A 334 -17.83 -3.47 1.37
C THR A 334 -18.18 -2.13 0.73
N GLY A 335 -17.28 -1.15 0.80
CA GLY A 335 -17.39 0.12 0.09
C GLY A 335 -16.51 0.18 -1.16
N ALA A 336 -16.85 1.06 -2.10
CA ALA A 336 -16.03 1.36 -3.28
C ALA A 336 -14.59 1.84 -2.94
N LYS A 337 -14.34 2.19 -1.67
CA LYS A 337 -13.05 2.63 -1.13
C LYS A 337 -12.26 1.56 -0.38
N ASP A 338 -12.87 0.42 -0.06
CA ASP A 338 -12.17 -0.67 0.62
C ASP A 338 -11.40 -1.50 -0.42
N GLN A 339 -10.62 -0.87 -1.29
CA GLN A 339 -9.88 -1.57 -2.34
C GLN A 339 -8.39 -1.60 -2.02
N ALA A 340 -7.84 -2.80 -1.94
CA ALA A 340 -6.40 -3.01 -2.02
C ALA A 340 -6.04 -3.52 -3.42
N VAL A 341 -5.00 -2.94 -4.00
CA VAL A 341 -4.42 -3.38 -5.28
C VAL A 341 -3.04 -3.95 -5.00
N PHE A 342 -2.91 -5.26 -5.19
CA PHE A 342 -1.66 -6.00 -5.03
C PHE A 342 -1.00 -6.13 -6.41
N ARG A 343 0.14 -5.46 -6.58
CA ARG A 343 0.89 -5.52 -7.83
C ARG A 343 1.60 -6.86 -7.95
N GLU A 344 1.49 -7.51 -9.10
CA GLU A 344 2.01 -8.86 -9.32
C GLU A 344 3.48 -9.03 -8.89
N ARG A 345 4.35 -8.05 -9.23
CA ARG A 345 5.79 -8.06 -8.92
C ARG A 345 6.12 -7.91 -7.45
N TYR A 346 5.19 -7.35 -6.69
CA TYR A 346 5.37 -7.02 -5.29
C TYR A 346 4.48 -7.88 -4.38
N THR A 347 3.81 -8.90 -4.92
CA THR A 347 2.86 -9.70 -4.16
C THR A 347 3.55 -10.91 -3.53
N ASN A 348 3.25 -11.14 -2.25
CA ASN A 348 3.47 -12.42 -1.59
C ASN A 348 2.16 -13.22 -1.57
N LEU A 349 2.27 -14.50 -1.92
CA LEU A 349 1.22 -15.49 -1.95
C LEU A 349 1.55 -16.65 -1.02
N THR A 350 0.74 -16.81 0.03
CA THR A 350 1.03 -17.81 1.07
C THR A 350 -0.18 -18.72 1.26
N PRO A 351 -0.13 -19.95 0.71
CA PRO A 351 -1.19 -20.93 0.91
C PRO A 351 -1.26 -21.37 2.37
N PHE A 352 -2.48 -21.47 2.92
CA PHE A 352 -2.70 -22.00 4.25
C PHE A 352 -4.02 -22.78 4.31
N ARG A 353 -4.13 -23.69 5.28
CA ARG A 353 -5.33 -24.47 5.53
C ARG A 353 -6.06 -24.00 6.79
N PHE A 354 -7.38 -23.90 6.68
CA PHE A 354 -8.27 -23.63 7.80
C PHE A 354 -9.54 -24.48 7.68
N ARG A 355 -9.81 -25.29 8.70
CA ARG A 355 -10.99 -26.18 8.75
C ARG A 355 -11.19 -27.04 7.49
N GLY A 356 -10.09 -27.60 6.98
CA GLY A 356 -10.10 -28.50 5.83
C GLY A 356 -10.16 -27.82 4.46
N ALA A 357 -10.31 -26.49 4.38
CA ALA A 357 -10.24 -25.74 3.13
C ALA A 357 -8.89 -25.03 3.00
N THR A 358 -8.41 -24.92 1.76
CA THR A 358 -7.21 -24.17 1.39
C THR A 358 -7.56 -22.75 0.99
N TYR A 359 -6.82 -21.81 1.55
CA TYR A 359 -6.91 -20.37 1.30
C TYR A 359 -5.55 -19.85 0.86
N LEU A 360 -5.56 -18.68 0.22
CA LEU A 360 -4.39 -17.96 -0.21
C LEU A 360 -4.37 -16.60 0.48
N ALA A 361 -3.36 -16.37 1.31
CA ALA A 361 -3.10 -15.03 1.81
C ALA A 361 -2.33 -14.23 0.75
N VAL A 362 -2.71 -12.97 0.58
CA VAL A 362 -2.12 -12.04 -0.37
C VAL A 362 -1.61 -10.85 0.43
N THR A 363 -0.30 -10.63 0.43
CA THR A 363 0.33 -9.47 1.06
C THR A 363 1.27 -8.80 0.07
N GLU A 364 1.74 -7.59 0.36
CA GLU A 364 2.77 -6.94 -0.44
C GLU A 364 4.16 -7.22 0.19
N GLY A 365 5.18 -7.45 -0.64
CA GLY A 365 6.57 -7.67 -0.26
C GLY A 365 7.22 -6.41 0.31
N LEU A 366 8.47 -6.54 0.78
CA LEU A 366 9.29 -5.65 1.64
C LEU A 366 9.32 -4.13 1.36
N ILE A 367 8.56 -3.60 0.40
CA ILE A 367 8.49 -2.18 0.05
C ILE A 367 7.06 -1.64 0.26
N GLY A 368 6.82 -1.06 1.43
CA GLY A 368 6.21 0.26 1.55
C GLY A 368 4.82 0.54 0.94
N LYS A 369 4.01 -0.47 0.63
CA LYS A 369 2.58 -0.31 0.41
C LYS A 369 1.82 -1.13 1.44
N ASP A 370 1.14 -0.40 2.30
CA ASP A 370 1.44 -0.50 3.71
C ASP A 370 0.21 -0.97 4.49
N GLY A 371 0.22 -2.23 4.91
CA GLY A 371 -0.70 -2.74 5.94
C GLY A 371 -1.88 -3.53 5.44
N TYR A 372 -2.07 -3.74 4.14
CA TYR A 372 -3.18 -4.58 3.66
C TYR A 372 -2.82 -6.05 3.56
N ALA A 373 -3.78 -6.91 3.87
CA ALA A 373 -3.72 -8.35 3.64
C ALA A 373 -5.05 -8.85 3.07
N GLY A 374 -4.97 -9.53 1.94
CA GLY A 374 -6.09 -10.23 1.32
C GLY A 374 -6.16 -11.68 1.72
N VAL A 375 -7.36 -12.24 1.77
CA VAL A 375 -7.58 -13.69 1.85
C VAL A 375 -8.48 -14.11 0.71
N LEU A 376 -7.98 -15.02 -0.11
CA LEU A 376 -8.68 -15.60 -1.25
C LEU A 376 -8.94 -17.08 -1.02
N LYS A 377 -10.04 -17.59 -1.60
CA LYS A 377 -10.28 -19.02 -1.76
C LYS A 377 -10.34 -19.31 -3.26
N ILE A 378 -9.43 -20.13 -3.75
CA ILE A 378 -9.45 -20.56 -5.15
C ILE A 378 -10.54 -21.62 -5.30
N ARG A 379 -11.40 -21.45 -6.30
CA ARG A 379 -12.51 -22.35 -6.63
C ARG A 379 -12.05 -23.41 -7.64
N PRO A 380 -12.78 -24.53 -7.78
CA PRO A 380 -12.43 -25.60 -8.72
C PRO A 380 -12.30 -25.16 -10.19
N ASP A 381 -13.00 -24.09 -10.58
CA ASP A 381 -12.92 -23.50 -11.93
C ASP A 381 -11.71 -22.55 -12.13
N GLY A 382 -10.85 -22.41 -11.12
CA GLY A 382 -9.69 -21.53 -11.11
C GLY A 382 -10.02 -20.06 -10.80
N SER A 383 -11.30 -19.70 -10.59
CA SER A 383 -11.66 -18.36 -10.13
C SER A 383 -11.34 -18.15 -8.65
N ALA A 384 -11.05 -16.92 -8.25
CA ALA A 384 -10.77 -16.58 -6.85
C ALA A 384 -11.97 -15.92 -6.17
N GLU A 385 -12.41 -16.50 -5.06
CA GLU A 385 -13.38 -15.89 -4.15
C GLU A 385 -12.66 -15.03 -3.11
N LYS A 386 -12.98 -13.74 -3.10
CA LYS A 386 -12.51 -12.79 -2.09
C LYS A 386 -13.18 -13.11 -0.76
N THR A 387 -12.41 -13.55 0.22
CA THR A 387 -12.93 -13.95 1.53
C THR A 387 -12.81 -12.81 2.55
N CYS A 388 -11.64 -12.16 2.60
CA CYS A 388 -11.37 -11.08 3.55
C CYS A 388 -10.46 -10.01 2.94
N LEU A 389 -10.63 -8.77 3.40
CA LEU A 389 -9.63 -7.72 3.29
C LEU A 389 -9.34 -7.18 4.68
N LEU A 390 -8.07 -7.17 5.07
CA LEU A 390 -7.60 -6.69 6.36
C LEU A 390 -6.64 -5.53 6.15
N GLU A 391 -6.61 -4.60 7.10
CA GLU A 391 -5.69 -3.47 7.12
C GLU A 391 -5.07 -3.34 8.51
N LYS A 392 -3.74 -3.26 8.57
CA LYS A 392 -2.98 -2.82 9.73
C LYS A 392 -2.98 -1.31 9.73
N ILE A 393 -3.69 -0.75 10.69
CA ILE A 393 -3.73 0.67 10.95
C ILE A 393 -2.33 1.17 11.24
N ARG A 394 -1.91 2.18 10.49
CA ARG A 394 -0.66 2.88 10.74
C ARG A 394 -1.02 4.30 11.14
N PHE A 395 -0.81 4.65 12.41
CA PHE A 395 -0.54 6.04 12.76
C PHE A 395 0.97 6.13 12.88
N HIS A 396 1.60 6.81 11.93
CA HIS A 396 2.93 7.32 12.17
C HIS A 396 2.75 8.48 13.17
N MET A 397 2.98 8.18 14.46
CA MET A 397 3.16 9.19 15.52
C MET A 397 4.52 9.86 15.39
#